data_AF-A0A7X7YUT7-F1
#
_entry.id   AF-A0A7X7YUT7-F1
#
_cell.length_a   1.000
_cell.length_b   1.000
_cell.length_c   1.000
_cell.angle_alpha   90.00
_cell.angle_beta   90.00
_cell.angle_gamma   90.00
#
_symmetry.space_group_name_H-M   'P 1'
#
loop_
_entity.id
_entity.type
_entity.pdbx_description
1 polymer ?
#
loop_
_entity_poly.entity_id
_entity_poly.type
_entity_poly.pdbx_seq_one_letter_code
_entity_poly.pdbx_strand_id
1 'polypeptide(L)'
;MKTIWTLIKKDLLRDARHPWGLVVFMIIPVLTAVIVSLVFSPRADFQKNVRIDLAVLDRDDDFLSGVLRSVAGQGQAAENLRLHMVKTEAEGLRMVEKRKVSAFVVLPQNLTTDLLDGKPAAMTLYKNPAEAILPRIVEEGLLVVCSGASEALKLLQPQIKGIRDMMGRDKMPGSLEVAQIGASSIDRLRTV
;
A
#
# COMPACT_ATOMS: atom_id res chain seq x y z
N MET A 1 23.96 13.06 -46.11
CA MET A 1 23.73 13.43 -44.69
C MET A 1 23.62 14.94 -44.47
N LYS A 2 24.56 15.77 -44.95
CA LYS A 2 24.52 17.24 -44.77
C LYS A 2 23.25 17.91 -45.33
N THR A 3 22.74 17.43 -46.46
CA THR A 3 21.55 17.98 -47.13
C THR A 3 20.27 17.79 -46.31
N ILE A 4 20.11 16.61 -45.69
CA ILE A 4 18.96 16.30 -44.82
C ILE A 4 18.97 17.20 -43.59
N TRP A 5 20.15 17.43 -42.99
CA TRP A 5 20.31 18.31 -41.84
C TRP A 5 19.95 19.77 -42.17
N THR A 6 20.37 20.26 -43.35
CA THR A 6 20.02 21.62 -43.80
C THR A 6 18.52 21.77 -44.05
N LEU A 7 17.86 20.73 -44.58
CA LEU A 7 16.41 20.71 -44.78
C LEU A 7 15.66 20.73 -43.44
N ILE A 8 16.02 19.87 -42.50
CA ILE A 8 15.43 19.83 -41.15
C ILE A 8 15.62 21.17 -40.44
N LYS A 9 16.84 21.72 -40.47
CA LYS A 9 17.12 23.03 -39.85
C LYS A 9 16.27 24.14 -40.47
N LYS A 10 16.08 24.11 -41.79
CA LYS A 10 15.25 25.10 -42.50
C LYS A 10 13.76 24.98 -42.13
N ASP A 11 13.23 23.76 -42.05
CA ASP A 11 11.85 23.53 -41.64
C ASP A 11 11.62 23.91 -40.18
N LEU A 12 12.54 23.56 -39.28
CA LEU A 12 12.44 23.93 -37.87
C LEU A 12 12.54 25.45 -37.66
N LEU A 13 13.41 26.15 -38.41
CA LEU A 13 13.47 27.61 -38.39
C LEU A 13 12.23 28.27 -39.02
N ARG A 14 11.56 27.59 -39.95
CA ARG A 14 10.32 28.09 -40.57
C ARG A 14 9.15 27.97 -39.59
N ASP A 15 9.01 26.83 -38.93
CA ASP A 15 7.95 26.61 -37.94
C ASP A 15 8.17 27.49 -36.69
N ALA A 16 9.42 27.68 -36.26
CA ALA A 16 9.75 28.61 -35.17
C ALA A 16 9.41 30.08 -35.51
N ARG A 17 9.33 30.47 -36.78
CA ARG A 17 8.90 31.82 -37.22
C ARG A 17 7.38 31.96 -37.35
N HIS A 18 6.63 30.87 -37.29
CA HIS A 18 5.17 30.86 -37.28
C HIS A 18 4.65 30.42 -35.89
N PRO A 19 4.81 31.26 -34.85
CA PRO A 19 4.57 30.88 -33.46
C PRO A 19 3.13 30.46 -33.21
N TRP A 20 2.16 30.93 -34.01
CA TRP A 20 0.75 30.63 -33.80
C TRP A 20 0.42 29.14 -33.96
N GLY A 21 0.99 28.46 -34.95
CA GLY A 21 0.79 27.03 -35.15
C GLY A 21 1.36 26.20 -34.00
N LEU A 22 2.55 26.57 -33.53
CA LEU A 22 3.19 25.94 -32.38
C LEU A 22 2.43 26.19 -31.08
N VAL A 23 1.90 27.40 -30.87
CA VAL A 23 1.10 27.74 -29.68
C VAL A 23 -0.19 26.93 -29.63
N VAL A 24 -0.93 26.84 -30.74
CA VAL A 24 -2.15 26.03 -30.81
C VAL A 24 -1.85 24.55 -30.63
N PHE A 25 -0.73 24.06 -31.17
CA PHE A 25 -0.32 22.67 -30.97
C PHE A 25 0.11 22.38 -29.52
N MET A 26 0.76 23.35 -28.86
CA MET A 26 1.23 23.22 -27.48
C MET A 26 0.16 23.48 -26.42
N ILE A 27 -0.95 24.14 -26.77
CA ILE A 27 -1.98 24.46 -25.77
C ILE A 27 -2.65 23.21 -25.21
N ILE A 28 -2.89 22.18 -26.03
CA ILE A 28 -3.53 20.95 -25.58
C ILE A 28 -2.59 20.17 -24.63
N PRO A 29 -1.33 19.86 -24.99
CA PRO A 29 -0.39 19.21 -24.07
C PRO A 29 -0.10 20.00 -22.80
N VAL A 30 -0.04 21.33 -22.88
CA VAL A 30 0.21 22.18 -21.71
C VAL A 30 -1.00 22.18 -20.79
N LEU A 31 -2.22 22.34 -21.32
CA LEU A 31 -3.43 22.30 -20.50
C LEU A 31 -3.61 20.93 -19.83
N THR A 32 -3.36 19.83 -20.55
CA THR A 32 -3.44 18.49 -19.95
C THR A 32 -2.36 18.30 -18.90
N ALA A 33 -1.12 18.73 -19.15
CA ALA A 33 -0.05 18.68 -18.16
C ALA A 33 -0.36 19.53 -16.92
N VAL A 34 -0.98 20.71 -17.09
CA VAL A 34 -1.41 21.58 -15.98
C VAL A 34 -2.54 20.93 -15.18
N ILE A 35 -3.55 20.36 -15.84
CA ILE A 35 -4.67 19.69 -15.15
C ILE A 35 -4.14 18.46 -14.39
N VAL A 36 -3.33 17.62 -15.04
CA VAL A 36 -2.69 16.46 -14.41
C VAL A 36 -1.82 16.91 -13.25
N SER A 37 -0.99 17.94 -13.43
CA SER A 37 -0.18 18.50 -12.35
C SER A 37 -1.04 19.07 -11.23
N LEU A 38 -2.18 19.70 -11.49
CA LEU A 38 -3.02 20.25 -10.44
C LEU A 38 -3.74 19.17 -9.63
N VAL A 39 -4.19 18.10 -10.31
CA VAL A 39 -4.88 16.96 -9.70
C VAL A 39 -3.91 16.06 -8.94
N PHE A 40 -2.74 15.81 -9.53
CA PHE A 40 -1.77 14.83 -9.04
C PHE A 40 -0.52 15.46 -8.44
N SER A 41 -0.39 16.80 -8.37
CA SER A 41 0.76 17.43 -7.71
C SER A 41 0.80 16.95 -6.28
N PRO A 42 1.87 16.23 -5.88
CA PRO A 42 2.23 16.14 -4.49
C PRO A 42 2.60 17.57 -4.11
N ARG A 43 1.72 18.28 -3.40
CA ARG A 43 2.13 19.55 -2.80
C ARG A 43 3.35 19.21 -1.93
N ALA A 44 4.53 19.66 -2.35
CA ALA A 44 5.80 19.27 -1.73
C ALA A 44 5.85 19.62 -0.23
N ASP A 45 5.04 20.59 0.21
CA ASP A 45 4.84 20.94 1.63
C ASP A 45 3.87 20.03 2.39
N PHE A 46 2.93 19.35 1.72
CA PHE A 46 2.03 18.42 2.40
C PHE A 46 2.74 17.13 2.79
N GLN A 47 3.67 16.62 1.97
CA GLN A 47 4.38 15.39 2.32
C GLN A 47 5.40 15.54 3.46
N LYS A 48 5.86 16.75 3.79
CA LYS A 48 6.78 16.98 4.91
C LYS A 48 6.09 17.25 6.26
N ASN A 49 4.79 17.50 6.27
CA ASN A 49 4.06 17.89 7.48
C ASN A 49 2.74 17.14 7.72
N VAL A 50 2.35 16.22 6.84
CA VAL A 50 1.19 15.34 7.08
C VAL A 50 1.62 14.25 8.06
N ARG A 51 1.39 14.52 9.35
CA ARG A 51 1.49 13.52 10.42
C ARG A 51 0.16 12.79 10.51
N ILE A 52 0.18 11.50 10.18
CA ILE A 52 -0.94 10.58 10.32
C ILE A 52 -0.78 9.90 11.67
N ASP A 53 -1.61 10.28 12.64
CA ASP A 53 -1.69 9.60 13.92
C ASP A 53 -2.73 8.47 13.81
N LEU A 54 -2.28 7.22 13.87
CA LEU A 54 -3.12 6.02 13.72
C LEU A 54 -3.14 5.24 15.03
N ALA A 55 -4.32 5.06 15.63
CA ALA A 55 -4.49 4.13 16.73
C ALA A 55 -4.69 2.70 16.19
N VAL A 56 -4.04 1.72 16.81
CA VAL A 56 -4.15 0.31 16.42
C VAL A 56 -4.43 -0.52 17.66
N LEU A 57 -5.55 -1.26 17.65
CA LEU A 57 -5.86 -2.28 18.65
C LEU A 57 -5.52 -3.64 18.06
N ASP A 58 -4.41 -4.21 18.50
CA ASP A 58 -4.04 -5.58 18.20
C ASP A 58 -4.59 -6.51 19.29
N ARG A 59 -5.36 -7.53 18.87
CA ARG A 59 -5.93 -8.55 19.76
C ARG A 59 -5.21 -9.89 19.69
N ASP A 60 -4.24 -10.02 18.78
CA ASP A 60 -3.55 -11.28 18.41
C ASP A 60 -2.04 -11.22 18.68
N ASP A 61 -1.50 -10.05 19.03
CA ASP A 61 -0.14 -9.67 19.49
C ASP A 61 1.07 -10.14 18.64
N ASP A 62 0.93 -11.05 17.66
CA ASP A 62 2.08 -11.80 17.13
C ASP A 62 2.52 -11.49 15.68
N PHE A 63 1.62 -11.30 14.71
CA PHE A 63 2.04 -11.21 13.30
C PHE A 63 1.89 -9.82 12.69
N LEU A 64 0.69 -9.23 12.76
CA LEU A 64 0.44 -7.93 12.15
C LEU A 64 1.10 -6.78 12.93
N SER A 65 1.20 -6.88 14.26
CA SER A 65 1.96 -5.95 15.10
C SER A 65 3.39 -5.78 14.59
N GLY A 66 4.06 -6.88 14.27
CA GLY A 66 5.43 -6.92 13.75
C GLY A 66 5.54 -6.27 12.37
N VAL A 67 4.62 -6.59 11.46
CA VAL A 67 4.58 -6.00 10.11
C VAL A 67 4.31 -4.49 10.18
N LEU A 68 3.31 -4.07 10.97
CA LEU A 68 2.95 -2.66 11.12
C LEU A 68 4.08 -1.85 11.77
N ARG A 69 4.75 -2.40 12.80
CA ARG A 69 5.93 -1.77 13.41
C ARG A 69 7.11 -1.71 12.45
N SER A 70 7.31 -2.73 11.62
CA SER A 70 8.37 -2.75 10.61
C SER A 70 8.14 -1.68 9.53
N VAL A 71 6.91 -1.57 9.01
CA VAL A 71 6.53 -0.56 8.01
C VAL A 71 6.57 0.85 8.58
N ALA A 72 6.10 1.05 9.81
CA ALA A 72 6.18 2.34 10.50
C ALA A 72 7.59 2.68 10.98
N GLY A 73 8.52 1.72 11.01
CA GLY A 73 9.92 1.94 11.39
C GLY A 73 10.87 2.13 10.21
N GLN A 74 10.45 1.82 8.98
CA GLN A 74 11.32 1.86 7.79
C GLN A 74 10.92 2.99 6.82
N GLY A 75 11.87 3.89 6.54
CA GLY A 75 11.79 4.88 5.45
C GLY A 75 11.01 6.18 5.75
N GLN A 76 10.69 6.95 4.70
CA GLN A 76 9.94 8.22 4.79
C GLN A 76 8.52 8.06 5.38
N ALA A 77 7.98 6.83 5.39
CA ALA A 77 6.71 6.52 6.02
C ALA A 77 6.78 6.67 7.56
N ALA A 78 7.92 6.39 8.19
CA ALA A 78 8.13 6.50 9.63
C ALA A 78 8.10 7.95 10.14
N GLU A 79 8.55 8.90 9.32
CA GLU A 79 8.58 10.33 9.69
C GLU A 79 7.17 10.93 9.77
N ASN A 80 6.23 10.36 9.02
CA ASN A 80 4.87 10.86 8.83
C ASN A 80 3.79 9.98 9.46
N LEU A 81 4.05 8.72 9.79
CA LEU A 81 3.09 7.79 10.39
C LEU A 81 3.42 7.52 11.86
N ARG A 82 2.53 7.95 12.76
CA ARG A 82 2.62 7.68 14.21
C ARG A 82 1.63 6.61 14.60
N LEU A 83 2.14 5.43 14.94
CA LEU A 83 1.33 4.34 15.45
C LEU A 83 1.17 4.44 16.97
N HIS A 84 -0.08 4.53 17.42
CA HIS A 84 -0.48 4.47 18.83
C HIS A 84 -1.09 3.10 19.10
N MET A 85 -0.31 2.20 19.69
CA MET A 85 -0.81 0.88 20.10
C MET A 85 -1.71 1.04 21.33
N VAL A 86 -3.00 0.73 21.20
CA VAL A 86 -3.98 0.80 22.29
C VAL A 86 -4.33 -0.60 22.76
N LYS A 87 -4.62 -0.76 24.06
CA LYS A 87 -4.93 -2.07 24.65
C LYS A 87 -6.43 -2.37 24.68
N THR A 88 -7.26 -1.34 24.59
CA THR A 88 -8.72 -1.48 24.67
C THR A 88 -9.42 -0.68 23.58
N GLU A 89 -10.58 -1.17 23.17
CA GLU A 89 -11.41 -0.50 22.16
C GLU A 89 -11.93 0.86 22.66
N ALA A 90 -12.31 0.93 23.95
CA ALA A 90 -12.75 2.17 24.58
C ALA A 90 -11.65 3.26 24.59
N GLU A 91 -10.39 2.88 24.76
CA GLU A 91 -9.26 3.80 24.70
C GLU A 91 -9.05 4.33 23.28
N GLY A 92 -9.06 3.44 22.28
CA GLY A 92 -8.95 3.82 20.87
C GLY A 92 -10.07 4.75 20.42
N LEU A 93 -11.32 4.43 20.76
CA LEU A 93 -12.48 5.27 20.44
C LEU A 93 -12.39 6.65 21.10
N ARG A 94 -11.98 6.70 22.38
CA ARG A 94 -11.76 7.96 23.10
C ARG A 94 -10.66 8.82 22.46
N MET A 95 -9.64 8.22 21.86
CA MET A 95 -8.60 8.96 21.14
C MET A 95 -9.13 9.58 19.84
N VAL A 96 -10.00 8.86 19.11
CA VAL A 96 -10.70 9.38 17.93
C VAL A 96 -11.62 10.54 18.31
N GLU A 97 -12.44 10.37 19.35
CA GLU A 97 -13.36 11.40 19.84
C GLU A 97 -12.62 12.67 20.30
N LYS A 98 -11.48 12.51 20.96
CA LYS A 98 -10.62 13.62 21.40
C LYS A 98 -9.76 14.20 20.27
N ARG A 99 -9.92 13.76 19.02
CA ARG A 99 -9.15 14.20 17.86
C ARG A 99 -7.64 14.04 18.02
N LYS A 100 -7.22 13.03 18.78
CA LYS A 100 -5.79 12.71 18.98
C LYS A 100 -5.22 11.83 17.88
N VAL A 101 -6.10 11.14 17.15
CA VAL A 101 -5.76 10.25 16.04
C VAL A 101 -6.69 10.51 14.86
N SER A 102 -6.16 10.34 13.65
CA SER A 102 -6.90 10.44 12.39
C SER A 102 -7.80 9.23 12.18
N ALA A 103 -7.35 8.04 12.58
CA ALA A 103 -8.14 6.82 12.48
C ALA A 103 -7.77 5.83 13.58
N PHE A 104 -8.69 4.91 13.83
CA PHE A 104 -8.51 3.79 14.74
C PHE A 104 -8.85 2.48 14.04
N VAL A 105 -7.89 1.55 14.01
CA VAL A 105 -8.04 0.23 13.39
C VAL A 105 -8.15 -0.83 14.48
N VAL A 106 -9.17 -1.66 14.39
CA VAL A 106 -9.38 -2.83 15.25
C VAL A 106 -9.08 -4.09 14.45
N LEU A 107 -8.10 -4.85 14.93
CA LEU A 107 -7.79 -6.17 14.41
C LEU A 107 -8.68 -7.21 15.11
N PRO A 108 -9.29 -8.16 14.37
CA PRO A 108 -10.11 -9.20 14.96
C PRO A 108 -9.23 -10.17 15.79
N GLN A 109 -9.87 -10.87 16.73
CA GLN A 109 -9.21 -11.96 17.45
C GLN A 109 -8.93 -13.12 16.49
N ASN A 110 -7.82 -13.84 16.66
CA ASN A 110 -7.41 -14.97 15.84
C ASN A 110 -7.19 -14.65 14.36
N LEU A 111 -6.90 -13.39 14.02
CA LEU A 111 -6.61 -12.96 12.65
C LEU A 111 -5.59 -13.87 11.97
N THR A 112 -4.49 -14.18 12.66
CA THR A 112 -3.43 -15.03 12.10
C THR A 112 -3.94 -16.44 11.80
N THR A 113 -4.69 -17.02 12.73
CA THR A 113 -5.21 -18.38 12.63
C THR A 113 -6.27 -18.49 11.53
N ASP A 114 -7.20 -17.52 11.46
CA ASP A 114 -8.28 -17.47 10.48
C ASP A 114 -7.75 -17.23 9.07
N LEU A 115 -6.74 -16.37 8.90
CA LEU A 115 -6.07 -16.18 7.62
C LEU A 115 -5.39 -17.48 7.16
N LEU A 116 -4.68 -18.17 8.05
CA LEU A 116 -4.04 -19.45 7.71
C LEU A 116 -5.06 -20.57 7.42
N ASP A 117 -6.25 -20.51 8.02
CA ASP A 117 -7.37 -21.42 7.72
C ASP A 117 -8.10 -21.07 6.41
N GLY A 118 -7.74 -19.96 5.76
CA GLY A 118 -8.44 -19.46 4.58
C GLY A 118 -9.85 -18.95 4.89
N LYS A 119 -10.13 -18.60 6.14
CA LYS A 119 -11.39 -17.98 6.55
C LYS A 119 -11.35 -16.47 6.29
N PRO A 120 -12.49 -15.86 5.92
CA PRO A 120 -12.57 -14.42 5.75
C PRO A 120 -12.39 -13.73 7.10
N ALA A 121 -11.39 -12.86 7.21
CA ALA A 121 -11.18 -11.98 8.35
C ALA A 121 -11.59 -10.56 7.99
N ALA A 122 -12.33 -9.89 8.89
CA ALA A 122 -12.78 -8.51 8.72
C ALA A 122 -12.09 -7.61 9.73
N MET A 123 -11.52 -6.50 9.24
CA MET A 123 -10.95 -5.44 10.08
C MET A 123 -11.95 -4.30 10.20
N THR A 124 -12.02 -3.67 11.37
CA THR A 124 -12.91 -2.52 11.60
C THR A 124 -12.09 -1.23 11.64
N LEU A 125 -12.51 -0.23 10.87
CA LEU A 125 -11.88 1.09 10.80
C LEU A 125 -12.84 2.17 11.31
N TYR A 126 -12.44 2.86 12.37
CA TYR A 126 -13.11 4.05 12.88
C TYR A 126 -12.38 5.29 12.38
N LYS A 127 -13.10 6.15 11.65
CA LYS A 127 -12.57 7.37 11.05
C LYS A 127 -12.87 8.56 11.95
N ASN A 128 -11.93 9.48 12.10
CA ASN A 128 -12.19 10.74 12.77
C ASN A 128 -13.00 11.66 11.83
N PRO A 129 -14.28 11.99 12.14
CA PRO A 129 -15.10 12.82 11.28
C PRO A 129 -14.62 14.28 11.20
N ALA A 130 -13.72 14.70 12.10
CA ALA A 130 -13.13 16.04 12.07
C ALA A 130 -12.07 16.22 10.97
N GLU A 131 -11.63 15.13 10.32
CA GLU A 131 -10.62 15.16 9.27
C GLU A 131 -11.18 14.56 7.98
N ALA A 132 -11.20 15.33 6.89
CA ALA A 132 -11.80 14.87 5.63
C ALA A 132 -10.86 13.98 4.79
N ILE A 133 -9.54 14.15 4.93
CA ILE A 133 -8.54 13.59 4.00
C ILE A 133 -7.73 12.47 4.64
N LEU A 134 -7.16 12.69 5.84
CA LEU A 134 -6.25 11.73 6.48
C LEU A 134 -6.91 10.36 6.78
N PRO A 135 -8.14 10.28 7.32
CA PRO A 135 -8.77 8.99 7.57
C PRO A 135 -9.06 8.22 6.29
N ARG A 136 -9.30 8.94 5.18
CA ARG A 136 -9.52 8.34 3.86
C ARG A 136 -8.22 7.80 3.26
N ILE A 137 -7.09 8.49 3.45
CA ILE A 137 -5.77 7.95 3.06
C ILE A 137 -5.48 6.65 3.81
N VAL A 138 -5.77 6.60 5.11
CA VAL A 138 -5.61 5.38 5.92
C VAL A 138 -6.51 4.25 5.42
N GLU A 139 -7.77 4.55 5.10
CA GLU A 139 -8.71 3.58 4.54
C GLU A 139 -8.23 2.98 3.22
N GLU A 140 -7.86 3.82 2.26
CA GLU A 140 -7.38 3.37 0.95
C GLU A 140 -6.08 2.58 1.08
N GLY A 141 -5.15 3.04 1.93
CA GLY A 141 -3.92 2.30 2.23
C GLY A 141 -4.20 0.93 2.84
N LEU A 142 -5.14 0.86 3.79
CA LEU A 142 -5.54 -0.40 4.40
C LEU A 142 -6.21 -1.34 3.39
N LEU A 143 -7.07 -0.82 2.50
CA LEU A 143 -7.71 -1.59 1.44
C LEU A 143 -6.70 -2.20 0.47
N VAL A 144 -5.67 -1.45 0.08
CA VAL A 144 -4.58 -1.95 -0.78
C VAL A 144 -3.85 -3.09 -0.09
N VAL A 145 -3.50 -2.93 1.19
CA VAL A 145 -2.82 -3.97 1.98
C VAL A 145 -3.71 -5.20 2.14
N CYS A 146 -4.99 -5.04 2.50
CA CYS A 146 -5.92 -6.15 2.67
C CYS A 146 -6.16 -6.90 1.35
N SER A 147 -6.29 -6.18 0.24
CA SER A 147 -6.49 -6.77 -1.09
C SER A 147 -5.23 -7.53 -1.54
N GLY A 148 -4.06 -6.91 -1.40
CA GLY A 148 -2.79 -7.55 -1.70
C GLY A 148 -2.54 -8.78 -0.85
N ALA A 149 -2.79 -8.70 0.46
CA ALA A 149 -2.68 -9.83 1.38
C ALA A 149 -3.67 -10.95 1.05
N SER A 150 -4.92 -10.62 0.68
CA SER A 150 -5.92 -11.60 0.29
C SER A 150 -5.52 -12.34 -0.99
N GLU A 151 -5.04 -11.63 -2.01
CA GLU A 151 -4.58 -12.27 -3.25
C GLU A 151 -3.32 -13.10 -3.03
N ALA A 152 -2.35 -12.58 -2.27
CA ALA A 152 -1.16 -13.33 -1.89
C ALA A 152 -1.52 -14.61 -1.12
N LEU A 153 -2.45 -14.51 -0.17
CA LEU A 153 -2.91 -15.64 0.63
C LEU A 153 -3.64 -16.68 -0.24
N LYS A 154 -4.47 -16.27 -1.21
CA LYS A 154 -5.10 -17.19 -2.18
C LYS A 154 -4.08 -17.94 -3.01
N LEU A 155 -3.02 -17.27 -3.48
CA LEU A 155 -1.95 -17.90 -4.26
C LEU A 155 -1.14 -18.91 -3.44
N LEU A 156 -0.94 -18.60 -2.15
CA LEU A 156 -0.13 -19.37 -1.20
C LEU A 156 -0.93 -20.38 -0.36
N GLN A 157 -2.26 -20.39 -0.48
CA GLN A 157 -3.16 -21.23 0.33
C GLN A 157 -2.78 -22.73 0.28
N PRO A 158 -2.46 -23.33 -0.88
CA PRO A 158 -2.08 -24.74 -0.95
C PRO A 158 -0.79 -25.05 -0.18
N GLN A 159 0.20 -24.15 -0.23
CA GLN A 159 1.47 -24.30 0.46
C GLN A 159 1.31 -24.09 1.97
N ILE A 160 0.53 -23.09 2.37
CA ILE A 160 0.21 -22.80 3.78
C ILE A 160 -0.49 -23.99 4.43
N LYS A 161 -1.45 -24.60 3.73
CA LYS A 161 -2.11 -25.82 4.19
C LYS A 161 -1.11 -26.98 4.34
N GLY A 162 -0.20 -27.15 3.38
CA GLY A 162 0.88 -28.14 3.47
C GLY A 162 1.80 -27.95 4.67
N ILE A 163 2.20 -26.70 4.96
CA ILE A 163 3.04 -26.37 6.12
C ILE A 163 2.28 -26.59 7.44
N ARG A 164 0.98 -26.22 7.51
CA ARG A 164 0.14 -26.46 8.69
C ARG A 164 -0.08 -27.95 8.94
N ASP A 165 -0.34 -28.73 7.91
CA ASP A 165 -0.49 -30.19 8.00
C ASP A 165 0.83 -30.86 8.44
N MET A 166 1.98 -30.28 8.13
CA MET A 166 3.29 -30.73 8.63
C MET A 166 3.56 -30.31 10.08
N MET A 167 3.20 -29.09 10.49
CA MET A 167 3.34 -28.63 11.88
C MET A 167 2.38 -29.32 12.85
N GLY A 168 1.19 -29.71 12.39
CA GLY A 168 0.20 -30.44 13.19
C GLY A 168 0.55 -31.92 13.42
N ARG A 169 1.58 -32.45 12.75
CA ARG A 169 2.08 -33.81 12.99
C ARG A 169 3.18 -33.74 14.05
N ASP A 170 3.04 -34.56 15.10
CA ASP A 170 4.00 -34.71 16.21
C ASP A 170 5.31 -35.44 15.78
N LYS A 171 5.61 -35.45 14.47
CA LYS A 171 6.77 -36.11 13.87
C LYS A 171 7.50 -35.11 12.98
N MET A 172 8.83 -35.10 13.11
CA MET A 172 9.72 -34.28 12.27
C MET A 172 9.42 -34.55 10.79
N PRO A 173 9.10 -33.51 10.00
CA PRO A 173 8.71 -33.68 8.60
C PRO A 173 9.84 -34.33 7.78
N GLY A 174 9.47 -35.23 6.87
CA GLY A 174 10.44 -35.89 5.99
C GLY A 174 11.11 -34.88 5.08
N SER A 175 12.43 -34.99 4.89
CA SER A 175 13.22 -34.09 4.03
C SER A 175 12.69 -34.01 2.59
N LEU A 176 12.03 -35.06 2.11
CA LEU A 176 11.39 -35.13 0.80
C LEU A 176 10.12 -34.27 0.70
N GLU A 177 9.29 -34.21 1.75
CA GLU A 177 8.09 -33.35 1.79
C GLU A 177 8.48 -31.87 1.84
N VAL A 178 9.50 -31.53 2.64
CA VAL A 178 10.05 -30.15 2.70
C VAL A 178 10.59 -29.72 1.32
N ALA A 179 11.31 -30.61 0.62
CA ALA A 179 11.84 -30.33 -0.71
C ALA A 179 10.74 -30.15 -1.77
N GLN A 180 9.65 -30.94 -1.70
CA GLN A 180 8.54 -30.81 -2.65
C GLN A 180 7.73 -29.52 -2.46
N ILE A 181 7.53 -29.08 -1.22
CA ILE A 181 6.88 -27.78 -0.96
C ILE A 181 7.79 -26.63 -1.39
N GLY A 182 9.09 -26.71 -1.14
CA GLY A 182 10.06 -25.72 -1.60
C GLY A 182 10.08 -25.61 -3.14
N ALA A 183 10.15 -26.74 -3.83
CA ALA A 183 10.18 -26.78 -5.30
C ALA A 183 8.87 -26.26 -5.93
N SER A 184 7.71 -26.65 -5.39
CA SER A 184 6.41 -26.19 -5.90
C SER A 184 6.11 -24.72 -5.59
N SER A 185 6.69 -24.16 -4.51
CA SER A 185 6.61 -22.72 -4.20
C SER A 185 7.42 -21.89 -5.20
N ILE A 186 8.62 -22.34 -5.57
CA ILE A 186 9.50 -21.67 -6.53
C ILE A 186 8.88 -21.68 -7.94
N ASP A 187 8.29 -22.80 -8.35
CA ASP A 187 7.69 -22.93 -9.69
C ASP A 187 6.45 -22.04 -9.86
N ARG A 188 5.62 -21.92 -8.81
CA ARG A 188 4.48 -20.98 -8.79
C ARG A 188 4.89 -19.52 -8.75
N LEU A 189 5.96 -19.15 -8.05
CA LEU A 189 6.45 -17.77 -8.03
C LEU A 189 7.05 -17.35 -9.37
N ARG A 190 7.45 -18.30 -10.22
CA ARG A 190 7.99 -18.03 -11.57
C ARG A 190 6.89 -17.84 -12.63
N THR A 191 5.66 -18.19 -12.32
CA THR A 191 4.50 -18.09 -13.23
C THR A 191 3.62 -16.86 -12.98
N VAL A 192 3.99 -16.04 -11.99
CA VAL A 192 3.43 -14.71 -11.70
C VAL A 192 4.43 -13.65 -12.14
#